data_AF-A0A382IYC5-F1
#
_entry.id   AF-A0A382IYC5-F1
#
_cell.length_a   1.000
_cell.length_b   1.000
_cell.length_c   1.000
_cell.angle_alpha   90.00
_cell.angle_beta   90.00
_cell.angle_gamma   90.00
#
_symmetry.space_group_name_H-M   'P 1'
#
loop_
_entity.id
_entity.type
_entity.pdbx_description
1 polymer ?
#
loop_
_entity_poly.entity_id
_entity_poly.type
_entity_poly.pdbx_seq_one_letter_code
_entity_poly.pdbx_strand_id
1 'polypeptide(L)' 'GLGYMGARALAESTNLPNLETLVLIHNDVGEGVQALFKDNKNFPNMRDVYFFTAKAEV' A
#
# COMPACT_ATOMS: atom_id res chain seq x y z
N GLY A 1 4.15 9.41 -8.55
CA GLY A 1 3.45 8.35 -7.82
C GLY A 1 4.46 7.47 -7.12
N LEU A 2 4.07 6.89 -5.99
CA LEU A 2 4.80 5.83 -5.30
C LEU A 2 4.87 4.63 -6.26
N GLY A 3 6.02 4.43 -6.90
CA GLY A 3 6.26 3.24 -7.72
C GLY A 3 6.50 2.01 -6.84
N TYR A 4 6.65 0.83 -7.46
CA TYR A 4 6.83 -0.44 -6.77
C TYR A 4 7.91 -0.42 -5.67
N MET A 5 9.07 0.18 -5.94
CA MET A 5 10.18 0.25 -4.97
C MET A 5 9.82 1.07 -3.72
N GLY A 6 9.08 2.17 -3.88
CA GLY A 6 8.62 2.98 -2.75
C GLY A 6 7.56 2.25 -1.93
N ALA A 7 6.64 1.55 -2.61
CA ALA A 7 5.65 0.69 -1.94
C ALA A 7 6.31 -0.44 -1.16
N ARG A 8 7.36 -1.05 -1.72
CA ARG A 8 8.13 -2.11 -1.06
C ARG A 8 8.87 -1.59 0.18
N ALA A 9 9.57 -0.46 0.07
CA ALA A 9 10.24 0.16 1.20
C ALA A 9 9.25 0.50 2.33
N LEU A 10 8.05 0.96 1.97
CA LEU A 10 6.99 1.17 2.95
C LEU A 10 6.53 -0.15 3.58
N ALA A 11 6.21 -1.17 2.78
CA ALA A 11 5.76 -2.48 3.25
C ALA A 11 6.78 -3.23 4.14
N GLU A 12 8.08 -2.97 3.94
CA GLU A 12 9.17 -3.52 4.75
C GLU A 12 9.46 -2.69 6.02
N SER A 13 8.85 -1.51 6.17
CA SER A 13 9.06 -0.63 7.32
C SER A 13 8.44 -1.19 8.60
N THR A 14 9.23 -1.21 9.68
CA THR A 14 8.78 -1.58 11.03
C THR A 14 8.46 -0.37 11.91
N ASN A 15 8.52 0.84 11.34
CA ASN A 15 8.42 2.09 12.09
C ASN A 15 6.96 2.54 12.35
N LEU A 16 5.97 1.84 11.82
CA LEU A 16 4.55 2.20 11.92
C LEU A 16 3.73 1.10 12.60
N PRO A 17 4.06 0.70 13.84
CA PRO A 17 3.43 -0.45 14.51
C PRO A 17 1.93 -0.26 14.77
N ASN A 18 1.46 1.00 14.78
CA ASN A 18 0.07 1.36 15.06
C ASN A 18 -0.67 1.83 13.80
N LEU A 19 -0.15 1.57 12.59
CA LEU A 19 -0.83 1.97 11.36
C LEU A 19 -2.11 1.16 11.19
N GLU A 20 -3.26 1.83 11.22
CA GLU A 20 -4.57 1.19 11.01
C GLU A 20 -5.08 1.37 9.57
N THR A 21 -4.78 2.52 8.95
CA THR A 21 -5.30 2.86 7.61
C THR A 21 -4.17 3.37 6.72
N LEU A 22 -4.07 2.82 5.51
CA LEU A 22 -3.13 3.24 4.48
C LEU A 22 -3.86 3.66 3.20
N VAL A 23 -3.62 4.88 2.73
CA VAL A 23 -4.28 5.46 1.55
C VAL A 23 -3.23 5.71 0.47
N LEU A 24 -3.32 4.99 -0.66
CA LEU A 24 -2.38 5.04 -1.79
C LEU A 24 -3.06 5.45 -3.11
N ILE A 25 -4.09 6.30 -3.03
CA ILE A 25 -4.84 6.89 -4.16
C ILE A 25 -3.89 7.72 -5.05
N HIS A 26 -4.10 7.71 -6.37
CA HIS A 26 -3.29 8.44 -7.36
C HIS A 26 -1.81 8.04 -7.42
N ASN A 27 -1.50 6.80 -7.01
CA ASN A 27 -0.19 6.19 -7.22
C ASN A 27 -0.23 5.14 -8.33
N ASP A 28 0.95 4.78 -8.84
CA ASP A 28 1.09 3.69 -9.80
C ASP A 28 1.06 2.36 -9.05
N VAL A 29 -0.14 2.01 -8.58
CA VAL A 29 -0.40 0.82 -7.76
C VAL A 29 -1.01 -0.29 -8.62
N GLY A 30 -0.13 -1.11 -9.21
CA GLY A 30 -0.52 -2.38 -9.83
C GLY A 30 -0.68 -3.52 -8.81
N GLU A 31 -1.09 -4.70 -9.27
CA GLU A 31 -1.28 -5.89 -8.42
C GLU A 31 -0.06 -6.22 -7.54
N GLY A 32 1.15 -6.02 -8.08
CA GLY A 32 2.38 -6.24 -7.33
C GLY A 32 2.51 -5.33 -6.10
N VAL A 33 2.00 -4.09 -6.16
CA VAL A 33 1.97 -3.19 -5.01
C VAL A 33 0.90 -3.62 -4.02
N GLN A 34 -0.29 -3.98 -4.49
CA GLN A 34 -1.38 -4.46 -3.64
C GLN A 34 -0.97 -5.70 -2.83
N ALA A 35 -0.23 -6.62 -3.46
CA ALA A 35 0.28 -7.83 -2.82
C ALA A 35 1.26 -7.56 -1.66
N LEU A 36 1.98 -6.44 -1.67
CA LEU A 36 2.92 -6.08 -0.59
C LEU A 36 2.22 -5.74 0.74
N PHE A 37 0.96 -5.30 0.68
CA PHE A 37 0.20 -4.88 1.85
C PHE A 37 -0.82 -5.93 2.31
N LYS A 38 -1.06 -6.97 1.50
CA LYS A 38 -1.89 -8.11 1.87
C LYS A 38 -1.17 -8.95 2.94
N ASP A 39 -1.85 -9.21 4.06
CA ASP A 39 -1.34 -10.01 5.18
C ASP A 39 0.03 -9.54 5.71
N ASN A 40 0.31 -8.24 5.61
CA ASN A 40 1.62 -7.68 5.94
C ASN A 40 1.87 -7.69 7.47
N LYS A 41 2.86 -8.47 7.88
CA LYS A 41 3.22 -8.66 9.30
C LYS A 41 3.85 -7.43 9.96
N ASN A 42 4.40 -6.50 9.19
CA ASN A 42 4.99 -5.27 9.71
C ASN A 42 3.93 -4.23 10.09
N PHE A 43 2.69 -4.44 9.63
CA PHE A 43 1.54 -3.60 9.98
C PHE A 43 0.48 -4.45 10.72
N PRO A 44 0.76 -4.88 11.96
CA PRO A 44 -0.08 -5.84 12.68
C PRO A 44 -1.48 -5.30 13.01
N ASN A 45 -1.65 -3.98 13.01
CA ASN A 45 -2.91 -3.30 13.35
C ASN A 45 -3.67 -2.78 12.11
N MET A 46 -3.20 -3.10 10.90
CA MET A 46 -3.78 -2.56 9.68
C MET A 46 -5.16 -3.15 9.41
N ARG A 47 -6.14 -2.27 9.18
CA ARG A 47 -7.55 -2.60 8.93
C ARG A 47 -7.94 -2.27 7.50
N ASP A 48 -7.48 -1.11 7.01
CA ASP A 48 -7.92 -0.57 5.72
C ASP A 48 -6.73 -0.19 4.85
N VAL A 49 -6.75 -0.64 3.60
CA VAL A 49 -5.80 -0.21 2.58
C VAL A 49 -6.54 0.17 1.31
N TYR A 50 -6.37 1.42 0.87
CA TYR A 50 -7.06 1.97 -0.28
C TYR A 50 -6.11 2.18 -1.46
N PHE A 51 -6.36 1.45 -2.55
CA PHE A 51 -5.69 1.63 -3.83
C PHE A 51 -6.72 2.20 -4.82
N PHE A 52 -6.71 3.51 -5.05
CA PHE A 52 -7.43 4.07 -6.19
C PHE A 52 -6.43 4.17 -7.33
N THR A 53 -6.51 3.23 -8.26
CA THR A 53 -6.04 3.51 -9.61
C THR A 53 -7.03 4.53 -10.18
N ALA A 54 -6.56 5.52 -10.94
CA ALA A 54 -7.48 6.14 -11.87
C ALA A 54 -8.07 4.98 -12.68
N LYS A 55 -9.40 4.78 -12.63
CA LYS A 55 -10.05 3.99 -13.67
C LYS A 55 -9.56 4.58 -14.97
N ALA A 56 -9.06 3.72 -15.87
CA ALA A 56 -8.95 4.14 -17.25
C ALA A 56 -10.30 4.77 -17.63
N GLU A 57 -10.28 6.05 -17.96
CA GLU A 57 -11.39 6.64 -18.71
C GLU A 57 -11.39 5.91 -20.05
N VAL A 58 -12.22 4.87 -20.17
CA VAL A 58 -12.85 4.35 -21.40
C VAL A 58 -14.03 3.45 -21.05
#